data_AF-A0A973DET3-F1
#
_entry.id   AF-A0A973DET3-F1
#
_cell.length_a   1.000
_cell.length_b   1.000
_cell.length_c   1.000
_cell.angle_alpha   90.00
_cell.angle_beta   90.00
_cell.angle_gamma   90.00
#
_symmetry.space_group_name_H-M   'P 1'
#
loop_
_entity.id
_entity.type
_entity.pdbx_description
1 polymer ?
#
loop_
_entity_poly.entity_id
_entity_poly.type
_entity_poly.pdbx_seq_one_letter_code
_entity_poly.pdbx_strand_id
1 'polypeptide(L)'
;MIELLSLWQLQSESVAAAQNVNSLLVIYLILALIINKPVLLLAYLSSEMIYQLSIFDFLVEWNLFAIECIIYSYVFNQLSTIKSKIACAVIFSIALYFIYDAHKYGASEGYDGYQTILYKNIEYIFTFAHIIFICSFISIERIRNNLRSFINSFSRLAVNSDYMLIYWYNVSKAIK
;
A
#
# COMPACT_ATOMS: atom_id res chain seq x y z
N MET A 1 -7.70 13.57 -35.91
CA MET A 1 -7.03 12.29 -35.57
C MET A 1 -6.10 12.44 -34.36
N ILE A 2 -5.25 13.48 -34.31
CA ILE A 2 -4.42 13.80 -33.14
C ILE A 2 -5.28 14.12 -31.90
N GLU A 3 -6.37 14.89 -32.04
CA GLU A 3 -7.29 15.20 -30.93
C GLU A 3 -8.02 13.98 -30.36
N LEU A 4 -8.36 13.02 -31.23
CA LEU A 4 -8.98 11.74 -30.82
C LEU A 4 -8.00 10.87 -30.04
N LEU A 5 -6.72 10.83 -30.44
CA LEU A 5 -5.68 10.14 -29.70
C LEU A 5 -5.43 10.77 -28.33
N SER A 6 -5.39 12.11 -28.23
CA SER A 6 -5.23 12.79 -26.94
C SER A 6 -6.43 12.58 -26.00
N LEU A 7 -7.66 12.54 -26.54
CA LEU A 7 -8.86 12.24 -25.76
C LEU A 7 -8.87 10.80 -25.25
N TRP A 8 -8.44 9.84 -26.08
CA TRP A 8 -8.29 8.44 -25.65
C TRP A 8 -7.18 8.27 -24.61
N GLN A 9 -6.10 9.03 -24.70
CA GLN A 9 -5.01 9.01 -23.72
C GLN A 9 -5.47 9.56 -22.37
N LEU A 10 -6.13 10.72 -22.34
CA LEU A 10 -6.77 11.31 -21.16
C LEU A 10 -7.82 10.37 -20.53
N GLN A 11 -8.62 9.69 -21.37
CA GLN A 11 -9.61 8.74 -20.89
C GLN A 11 -8.97 7.47 -20.32
N SER A 12 -7.87 6.99 -20.92
CA SER A 12 -7.12 5.84 -20.38
C SER A 12 -6.42 6.15 -19.06
N GLU A 13 -5.87 7.35 -18.91
CA GLU A 13 -5.20 7.82 -17.69
C GLU A 13 -6.21 8.00 -16.55
N SER A 14 -7.39 8.57 -16.83
CA SER A 14 -8.46 8.73 -15.83
C SER A 14 -9.07 7.39 -15.38
N VAL A 15 -9.24 6.42 -16.28
CA VAL A 15 -9.75 5.08 -15.93
C VAL A 15 -8.71 4.27 -15.15
N ALA A 16 -7.42 4.38 -15.50
CA ALA A 16 -6.33 3.73 -14.77
C ALA A 16 -6.18 4.30 -13.36
N ALA A 17 -6.28 5.63 -13.20
CA ALA A 17 -6.28 6.28 -11.89
C ALA A 17 -7.48 5.82 -11.04
N ALA A 18 -8.68 5.76 -11.61
CA ALA A 18 -9.89 5.34 -10.90
C ALA A 18 -9.89 3.85 -10.49
N GLN A 19 -9.27 2.96 -11.28
CA GLN A 19 -9.13 1.54 -10.91
C GLN A 19 -8.12 1.32 -9.79
N ASN A 20 -7.03 2.08 -9.77
CA ASN A 20 -5.94 1.90 -8.81
C ASN A 20 -6.40 2.25 -7.38
N VAL A 21 -7.12 3.38 -7.24
CA VAL A 21 -7.67 3.88 -5.98
C VAL A 21 -8.64 2.88 -5.32
N ASN A 22 -9.54 2.29 -6.11
CA ASN A 22 -10.50 1.32 -5.59
C ASN A 22 -9.85 0.01 -5.10
N SER A 23 -8.72 -0.38 -5.68
CA SER A 23 -8.06 -1.65 -5.35
C SER A 23 -7.38 -1.63 -3.97
N LEU A 24 -6.78 -0.49 -3.58
CA LEU A 24 -6.13 -0.32 -2.29
C LEU A 24 -7.13 -0.22 -1.14
N LEU A 25 -8.25 0.48 -1.34
CA LEU A 25 -9.33 0.58 -0.36
C LEU A 25 -9.85 -0.80 0.06
N VAL A 26 -10.06 -1.69 -0.92
CA VAL A 26 -10.52 -3.06 -0.68
C VAL A 26 -9.50 -3.84 0.15
N ILE A 27 -8.19 -3.67 -0.12
CA ILE A 27 -7.13 -4.32 0.66
C ILE A 27 -7.12 -3.81 2.09
N TYR A 28 -7.21 -2.49 2.32
CA TYR A 28 -7.29 -1.92 3.67
C TYR A 28 -8.53 -2.39 4.43
N LEU A 29 -9.67 -2.55 3.75
CA LEU A 29 -10.90 -3.07 4.33
C LEU A 29 -10.76 -4.53 4.76
N ILE A 30 -10.22 -5.38 3.88
CA ILE A 30 -9.92 -6.77 4.19
C ILE A 30 -8.92 -6.85 5.35
N LEU A 31 -7.87 -6.02 5.34
CA LEU A 31 -6.85 -6.01 6.37
C LEU A 31 -7.42 -5.55 7.73
N ALA A 32 -8.26 -4.52 7.74
CA ALA A 32 -8.92 -4.02 8.95
C ALA A 32 -9.85 -5.07 9.56
N LEU A 33 -10.56 -5.84 8.73
CA LEU A 33 -11.41 -6.96 9.16
C LEU A 33 -10.58 -8.15 9.69
N ILE A 34 -9.47 -8.50 9.03
CA ILE A 34 -8.61 -9.63 9.45
C ILE A 34 -7.86 -9.30 10.75
N ILE A 35 -7.38 -8.06 10.89
CA ILE A 35 -6.58 -7.62 12.04
C ILE A 35 -7.47 -7.09 13.18
N ASN A 36 -8.77 -6.87 12.92
CA ASN A 36 -9.71 -6.23 13.84
C ASN A 36 -9.19 -4.87 14.36
N LYS A 37 -8.54 -4.09 13.47
CA LYS A 37 -7.98 -2.77 13.80
C LYS A 37 -8.55 -1.71 12.85
N PRO A 38 -9.69 -1.08 13.19
CA PRO A 38 -10.33 -0.07 12.33
C PRO A 38 -9.47 1.18 12.16
N VAL A 39 -8.51 1.43 13.06
CA VAL A 39 -7.55 2.55 12.98
C VAL A 39 -6.73 2.51 11.69
N LEU A 40 -6.47 1.33 11.11
CA LEU A 40 -5.76 1.19 9.84
C LEU A 40 -6.61 1.60 8.64
N LEU A 41 -7.92 1.32 8.71
CA LEU A 41 -8.89 1.77 7.71
C LEU A 41 -9.06 3.29 7.78
N LEU A 42 -9.09 3.84 8.99
CA LEU A 42 -9.20 5.28 9.22
C LEU A 42 -8.01 6.01 8.60
N ALA A 43 -6.79 5.50 8.75
CA ALA A 43 -5.58 6.13 8.21
C ALA A 43 -5.62 6.26 6.68
N TYR A 44 -6.00 5.17 6.00
CA TYR A 44 -6.12 5.14 4.54
C TYR A 44 -7.31 5.98 4.04
N LEU A 45 -8.47 5.89 4.69
CA LEU A 45 -9.63 6.71 4.34
C LEU A 45 -9.35 8.19 4.58
N SER A 46 -8.63 8.54 5.65
CA SER A 46 -8.28 9.93 5.91
C SER A 46 -7.33 10.48 4.87
N SER A 47 -6.31 9.74 4.44
CA SER A 47 -5.43 10.20 3.35
C SER A 47 -6.23 10.37 2.06
N GLU A 48 -7.11 9.43 1.71
CA GLU A 48 -7.90 9.51 0.47
C GLU A 48 -8.94 10.65 0.51
N MET A 49 -9.64 10.83 1.63
CA MET A 49 -10.62 11.92 1.80
C MET A 49 -9.96 13.30 1.81
N ILE A 50 -8.75 13.43 2.37
CA ILE A 50 -8.01 14.70 2.42
C ILE A 50 -7.63 15.18 1.01
N TYR A 51 -7.28 14.27 0.10
CA TYR A 51 -6.88 14.63 -1.27
C TYR A 51 -8.04 14.68 -2.29
N GLN A 52 -9.17 14.02 -2.03
CA GLN A 52 -10.28 13.95 -3.01
C GLN A 52 -11.49 14.84 -2.68
N LEU A 53 -11.70 15.23 -1.42
CA LEU A 53 -12.86 16.04 -1.06
C LEU A 53 -12.58 17.52 -1.28
N SER A 54 -13.45 18.17 -2.06
CA SER A 54 -13.39 19.61 -2.36
C SER A 54 -13.49 20.52 -1.12
N ILE A 55 -13.90 19.97 0.02
CA ILE A 55 -13.90 20.69 1.30
C ILE A 55 -12.46 21.06 1.69
N PHE A 56 -11.44 20.32 1.25
CA PHE A 56 -10.04 20.58 1.57
C PHE A 56 -9.31 21.44 0.53
N ASP A 57 -9.98 21.90 -0.53
CA ASP A 57 -9.35 22.72 -1.60
C ASP A 57 -8.80 24.07 -1.10
N PHE A 58 -9.24 24.54 0.08
CA PHE A 58 -8.71 25.75 0.69
C PHE A 58 -7.34 25.55 1.38
N LEU A 59 -6.93 24.29 1.60
CA LEU A 59 -5.66 23.97 2.22
C LEU A 59 -4.55 23.88 1.17
N VAL A 60 -3.42 24.49 1.49
CA VAL A 60 -2.20 24.32 0.69
C VAL A 60 -1.67 22.90 0.88
N GLU A 61 -1.06 22.31 -0.15
CA GLU A 61 -0.61 20.90 -0.16
C GLU A 61 0.26 20.51 1.05
N TRP A 62 1.14 21.40 1.53
CA TRP A 62 1.97 21.12 2.71
C TRP A 62 1.14 20.94 4.00
N ASN A 63 -0.04 21.57 4.10
CA ASN A 63 -0.97 21.36 5.20
C ASN A 63 -1.59 19.96 5.13
N LEU A 64 -1.88 19.46 3.93
CA LEU A 64 -2.43 18.12 3.73
C LEU A 64 -1.44 17.04 4.23
N PHE A 65 -0.17 17.15 3.84
CA PHE A 65 0.88 16.26 4.34
C PHE A 65 1.13 16.40 5.85
N ALA A 66 0.95 17.60 6.43
CA ALA A 66 1.05 17.79 7.87
C ALA A 66 -0.08 17.07 8.65
N ILE A 67 -1.31 17.10 8.14
CA ILE A 67 -2.43 16.35 8.71
C ILE A 67 -2.15 14.85 8.63
N GLU A 68 -1.59 14.39 7.51
CA GLU A 68 -1.19 13.01 7.32
C GLU A 68 -0.12 12.55 8.32
N CYS A 69 0.89 13.38 8.58
CA CYS A 69 1.87 13.14 9.65
C CYS A 69 1.21 12.97 11.02
N ILE A 70 0.19 13.78 11.35
CA ILE A 70 -0.55 13.67 12.62
C ILE A 70 -1.29 12.32 12.69
N ILE A 71 -1.97 11.93 11.62
CA ILE A 71 -2.68 10.66 11.53
C ILE A 71 -1.72 9.48 11.73
N TYR A 72 -0.60 9.45 10.99
CA TYR A 72 0.37 8.35 11.11
C TYR A 72 1.09 8.33 12.46
N SER A 73 1.27 9.47 13.12
CA SER A 73 1.75 9.54 14.50
C SER A 73 0.78 8.85 15.47
N TYR A 74 -0.53 9.04 15.29
CA TYR A 74 -1.55 8.34 16.06
C TYR A 74 -1.57 6.84 15.76
N VAL A 75 -1.51 6.46 14.48
CA VAL A 75 -1.47 5.05 14.06
C VAL A 75 -0.27 4.35 14.69
N PHE A 76 0.91 4.97 14.68
CA PHE A 76 2.15 4.40 15.23
C PHE A 76 2.00 3.92 16.68
N ASN A 77 1.28 4.69 17.51
CA ASN A 77 1.02 4.34 18.91
C ASN A 77 0.09 3.12 19.07
N GLN A 78 -0.76 2.84 18.09
CA GLN A 78 -1.70 1.72 18.09
C GLN A 78 -1.11 0.41 17.51
N LEU A 79 0.11 0.48 16.97
CA LEU A 79 0.80 -0.68 16.39
C LEU A 79 1.49 -1.52 17.46
N SER A 80 1.30 -2.84 17.38
CA SER A 80 1.84 -3.78 18.37
C SER A 80 3.17 -4.41 17.96
N THR A 81 3.46 -4.50 16.66
CA THR A 81 4.66 -5.17 16.16
C THR A 81 5.72 -4.17 15.72
N ILE A 82 7.00 -4.48 15.96
CA ILE A 82 8.12 -3.64 15.52
C ILE A 82 8.11 -3.50 13.99
N LYS A 83 7.78 -4.57 13.25
CA LYS A 83 7.67 -4.56 11.79
C LYS A 83 6.67 -3.51 11.28
N SER A 84 5.47 -3.47 11.86
CA SER A 84 4.47 -2.47 11.48
C SER A 84 4.86 -1.06 11.90
N LYS A 85 5.50 -0.89 13.07
CA LYS A 85 6.05 0.41 13.49
C LYS A 85 7.09 0.94 12.52
N ILE A 86 8.01 0.11 12.06
CA ILE A 86 9.03 0.49 11.07
C ILE A 86 8.34 0.91 9.76
N ALA A 87 7.40 0.13 9.26
CA ALA A 87 6.69 0.46 8.03
C ALA A 87 5.85 1.76 8.16
N CYS A 88 5.24 1.99 9.31
CA CYS A 88 4.56 3.26 9.63
C CYS A 88 5.54 4.44 9.67
N ALA A 89 6.73 4.24 10.24
CA ALA A 89 7.77 5.26 10.29
C ALA A 89 8.30 5.61 8.89
N VAL A 90 8.32 4.66 7.95
CA VAL A 90 8.65 4.91 6.54
C VAL A 90 7.63 5.86 5.91
N ILE A 91 6.33 5.57 6.05
CA ILE A 91 5.27 6.47 5.54
C ILE A 91 5.38 7.86 6.16
N PHE A 92 5.55 7.93 7.49
CA PHE A 92 5.71 9.20 8.19
C PHE A 92 6.93 10.00 7.70
N SER A 93 8.06 9.33 7.46
CA SER A 93 9.28 9.99 6.95
C SER A 93 9.09 10.50 5.52
N ILE A 94 8.37 9.76 4.68
CA ILE A 94 8.01 10.16 3.33
C ILE A 94 7.09 11.39 3.37
N ALA A 95 6.07 11.38 4.23
CA ALA A 95 5.17 12.53 4.41
C ALA A 95 5.94 13.78 4.90
N LEU A 96 6.85 13.65 5.87
CA LEU A 96 7.72 14.75 6.29
C LEU A 96 8.58 15.30 5.15
N TYR A 97 9.12 14.42 4.31
CA TYR A 97 9.89 14.83 3.15
C TYR A 97 9.03 15.63 2.16
N PHE A 98 7.78 15.19 1.92
CA PHE A 98 6.84 15.90 1.05
C PHE A 98 6.35 17.22 1.64
N ILE A 99 6.25 17.38 2.97
CA ILE A 99 6.02 18.70 3.58
C ILE A 99 7.15 19.65 3.19
N TYR A 100 8.40 19.23 3.31
CA TYR A 100 9.54 20.07 2.95
C TYR A 100 9.55 20.38 1.44
N ASP A 101 9.30 19.39 0.59
CA ASP A 101 9.27 19.58 -0.87
C ASP A 101 8.12 20.50 -1.29
N ALA A 102 6.91 20.28 -0.76
CA ALA A 102 5.73 21.13 -1.02
C ALA A 102 5.88 22.54 -0.44
N HIS A 103 6.51 22.72 0.71
CA HIS A 103 6.77 24.06 1.25
C HIS A 103 7.79 24.84 0.40
N LYS A 104 8.78 24.14 -0.19
CA LYS A 104 9.88 24.79 -0.93
C LYS A 104 9.61 24.93 -2.43
N TYR A 105 8.88 23.99 -3.02
CA TYR A 105 8.63 23.88 -4.45
C TYR A 105 7.14 23.83 -4.80
N GLY A 106 6.24 23.74 -3.82
CA GLY A 106 4.79 23.83 -4.01
C GLY A 106 4.37 25.26 -4.32
N ALA A 107 4.32 25.57 -5.61
CA ALA A 107 3.62 26.66 -6.25
C ALA A 107 3.53 28.00 -5.48
N SER A 108 4.59 28.80 -5.55
CA SER A 108 4.40 30.23 -5.82
C SER A 108 4.07 30.38 -7.31
N GLU A 109 2.78 30.58 -7.63
CA GLU A 109 2.26 31.01 -8.94
C GLU A 109 2.73 30.23 -10.19
N GLY A 110 1.94 29.24 -10.61
CA GLY A 110 2.03 28.66 -11.95
C GLY A 110 2.50 27.21 -11.96
N TYR A 111 1.72 26.36 -12.63
CA TYR A 111 1.88 24.91 -12.76
C TYR A 111 3.20 24.41 -13.42
N ASP A 112 4.17 25.29 -13.69
CA ASP A 112 5.40 24.98 -14.43
C ASP A 112 6.71 25.12 -13.62
N GLY A 113 6.65 25.46 -12.33
CA GLY A 113 7.83 25.72 -11.51
C GLY A 113 8.40 24.49 -10.79
N TYR A 114 9.28 23.72 -11.44
CA TYR A 114 10.15 22.70 -10.84
C TYR A 114 9.47 21.56 -10.05
N GLN A 115 8.69 20.73 -10.75
CA GLN A 115 8.33 19.41 -10.23
C GLN A 115 9.60 18.55 -10.13
N THR A 116 10.13 18.36 -8.92
CA THR A 116 11.20 17.39 -8.68
C THR A 116 10.75 16.00 -9.17
N ILE A 117 11.70 15.12 -9.55
CA ILE A 117 11.34 13.74 -9.95
C ILE A 117 10.48 13.07 -8.86
N LEU A 118 10.74 13.40 -7.60
CA LEU A 118 9.99 12.89 -6.46
C LEU A 118 8.57 13.46 -6.41
N TYR A 119 8.40 14.76 -6.61
CA TYR A 119 7.08 15.40 -6.67
C TYR A 119 6.20 14.83 -7.79
N LYS A 120 6.78 14.60 -8.98
CA LYS A 120 6.08 13.96 -10.11
C LYS A 120 5.60 12.55 -9.82
N ASN A 121 6.25 11.85 -8.90
CA ASN A 121 5.98 10.46 -8.58
C ASN A 121 5.40 10.29 -7.18
N ILE A 122 4.84 11.35 -6.60
CA ILE A 122 4.33 11.37 -5.23
C ILE A 122 3.32 10.25 -4.97
N GLU A 123 2.34 10.10 -5.87
CA GLU A 123 1.30 9.06 -5.77
C GLU A 123 1.90 7.65 -5.79
N TYR A 124 2.89 7.39 -6.66
CA TYR A 124 3.54 6.09 -6.76
C TYR A 124 4.38 5.76 -5.52
N ILE A 125 5.13 6.75 -5.02
CA ILE A 125 5.96 6.59 -3.81
C ILE A 125 5.07 6.33 -2.60
N PHE A 126 3.97 7.09 -2.48
CA PHE A 126 3.03 6.94 -1.39
C PHE A 126 2.31 5.59 -1.43
N THR A 127 1.83 5.20 -2.62
CA THR A 127 1.23 3.88 -2.87
C THR A 127 2.19 2.75 -2.50
N PHE A 128 3.46 2.84 -2.91
CA PHE A 128 4.47 1.85 -2.57
C PHE A 128 4.71 1.76 -1.06
N ALA A 129 4.75 2.89 -0.35
CA ALA A 129 4.89 2.92 1.10
C ALA A 129 3.68 2.26 1.80
N HIS A 130 2.46 2.49 1.32
CA HIS A 130 1.27 1.80 1.80
C HIS A 130 1.30 0.29 1.55
N ILE A 131 1.83 -0.17 0.41
CA ILE A 131 2.01 -1.60 0.13
C ILE A 131 2.98 -2.22 1.15
N ILE A 132 4.11 -1.57 1.42
CA ILE A 132 5.05 -2.03 2.46
C ILE A 132 4.36 -2.10 3.83
N PHE A 133 3.55 -1.10 4.16
CA PHE A 133 2.80 -1.08 5.41
C PHE A 133 1.78 -2.22 5.52
N ILE A 134 1.00 -2.49 4.48
CA ILE A 134 0.11 -3.67 4.39
C ILE A 134 0.91 -4.96 4.59
N CYS A 135 2.00 -5.13 3.84
CA CYS A 135 2.86 -6.31 3.91
C CYS A 135 3.47 -6.51 5.30
N SER A 136 3.67 -5.45 6.09
CA SER A 136 4.22 -5.54 7.45
C SER A 136 3.32 -6.30 8.43
N PHE A 137 2.01 -6.37 8.16
CA PHE A 137 1.05 -7.12 8.95
C PHE A 137 0.91 -8.59 8.51
N ILE A 138 1.39 -8.90 7.31
CA ILE A 138 1.32 -10.25 6.76
C ILE A 138 2.51 -11.05 7.29
N SER A 139 2.23 -12.01 8.16
CA SER A 139 3.26 -12.95 8.61
C SER A 139 3.61 -13.92 7.48
N ILE A 140 4.74 -13.68 6.80
CA ILE A 140 5.29 -14.55 5.73
C ILE A 140 5.40 -16.01 6.21
N GLU A 141 5.77 -16.21 7.48
CA GLU A 141 5.84 -17.53 8.10
C GLU A 141 4.48 -18.26 8.09
N ARG A 142 3.39 -17.55 8.37
CA ARG A 142 2.04 -18.13 8.34
C ARG A 142 1.60 -18.46 6.93
N ILE A 143 1.90 -17.60 5.95
CA ILE A 143 1.65 -17.92 4.54
C ILE A 143 2.41 -19.17 4.13
N ARG A 144 3.71 -19.23 4.43
CA ARG A 144 4.55 -20.39 4.13
C ARG A 144 4.04 -21.66 4.79
N ASN A 145 3.63 -21.59 6.04
CA ASN A 145 3.09 -22.73 6.79
C ASN A 145 1.72 -23.17 6.23
N ASN A 146 0.85 -22.23 5.85
CA ASN A 146 -0.42 -22.52 5.20
C ASN A 146 -0.21 -23.17 3.83
N LEU A 147 0.72 -22.65 3.02
CA LEU A 147 1.08 -23.23 1.72
C LEU A 147 1.63 -24.65 1.89
N ARG A 148 2.51 -24.86 2.87
CA ARG A 148 3.04 -26.19 3.20
C ARG A 148 1.92 -27.14 3.64
N SER A 149 0.99 -26.67 4.48
CA SER A 149 -0.17 -27.45 4.91
C SER A 149 -1.09 -27.79 3.74
N PHE A 150 -1.30 -26.85 2.82
CA PHE A 150 -2.10 -27.06 1.61
C PHE A 150 -1.46 -28.08 0.67
N ILE A 151 -0.17 -27.94 0.38
CA ILE A 151 0.61 -28.91 -0.41
C ILE A 151 0.57 -30.29 0.25
N ASN A 152 0.76 -30.37 1.57
CA ASN A 152 0.68 -31.64 2.29
C ASN A 152 -0.73 -32.24 2.22
N SER A 153 -1.79 -31.42 2.27
CA SER A 153 -3.18 -31.88 2.17
C SER A 153 -3.49 -32.39 0.76
N PHE A 154 -3.07 -31.65 -0.26
CA PHE A 154 -3.22 -32.05 -1.67
C PHE A 154 -2.42 -33.32 -1.99
N SER A 155 -1.19 -33.39 -1.48
CA SER A 155 -0.34 -34.57 -1.61
C SER A 155 -0.95 -35.80 -0.94
N ARG A 156 -1.61 -35.63 0.22
CA ARG A 156 -2.37 -36.71 0.90
C ARG A 156 -3.59 -37.18 0.11
N LEU A 157 -4.23 -36.30 -0.65
CA LEU A 157 -5.32 -36.69 -1.57
C LEU A 157 -4.78 -37.42 -2.81
N ALA A 158 -3.54 -37.14 -3.20
CA ALA A 158 -2.85 -37.75 -4.34
C ALA A 158 -2.09 -39.05 -3.99
N VAL A 159 -2.33 -39.66 -2.83
CA VAL A 159 -1.59 -40.84 -2.31
C VAL A 159 -1.75 -42.09 -3.18
N ASN A 160 -2.70 -42.12 -4.12
CA ASN A 160 -2.83 -43.21 -5.10
C ASN A 160 -1.86 -43.12 -6.30
N SER A 161 -0.94 -42.14 -6.31
CA SER A 161 0.08 -41.98 -7.34
C SER A 161 1.46 -42.38 -6.80
N ASP A 162 2.12 -43.35 -7.47
CA ASP A 162 3.46 -43.84 -7.12
C ASP A 162 4.52 -42.71 -7.05
N TYR A 163 4.33 -41.64 -7.83
CA TYR A 163 5.20 -40.46 -7.81
C TYR A 163 5.18 -39.70 -6.47
N MET A 164 4.05 -39.68 -5.77
CA MET A 164 3.95 -38.97 -4.49
C MET A 164 4.62 -39.74 -3.34
N LEU A 165 4.65 -41.07 -3.39
CA LEU A 165 5.36 -41.91 -2.42
C LEU A 165 6.87 -41.65 -2.44
N ILE A 166 7.46 -41.53 -3.64
CA ILE A 166 8.88 -41.21 -3.84
C ILE A 166 9.21 -39.80 -3.35
N TYR A 167 8.33 -38.82 -3.60
CA TYR A 167 8.48 -37.45 -3.10
C TYR A 167 8.51 -37.40 -1.56
N TRP A 168 7.56 -38.06 -0.89
CA TRP A 168 7.52 -38.11 0.58
C TRP A 168 8.72 -38.81 1.20
N TYR A 169 9.20 -39.91 0.59
CA TYR A 169 10.41 -40.58 1.03
C TYR A 169 11.61 -39.63 1.03
N ASN A 170 11.83 -38.89 -0.07
CA ASN A 170 12.93 -37.95 -0.20
C ASN A 170 12.82 -36.74 0.73
N VAL A 171 11.62 -36.16 0.88
CA VAL A 171 11.38 -35.04 1.80
C VAL A 171 11.60 -35.46 3.26
N SER A 172 11.16 -36.65 3.67
CA SER A 172 11.37 -37.16 5.03
C SER A 172 12.84 -37.39 5.36
N LYS A 173 13.65 -37.73 4.35
CA LYS A 173 15.09 -37.96 4.49
C LYS A 173 15.89 -36.66 4.56
N ALA A 174 15.40 -35.57 3.94
CA ALA A 174 16.03 -34.25 3.93
C ALA A 174 15.74 -33.39 5.19
N ILE A 175 14.79 -33.80 6.03
CA ILE A 175 14.39 -33.08 7.25
C ILE A 175 15.09 -33.66 8.51
N LYS A 176 15.84 -34.77 8.38
CA LYS A 176 16.80 -35.23 9.40
C LYS A 176 18.14 -34.52 9.23
#